data_AF-I7IZ69-F1
#
_entry.id   AF-I7IZ69-F1
#
_cell.length_a   1.000
_cell.length_b   1.000
_cell.length_c   1.000
_cell.angle_alpha   90.00
_cell.angle_beta   90.00
_cell.angle_gamma   90.00
#
_symmetry.space_group_name_H-M   'P 1'
#
loop_
_entity.id
_entity.type
_entity.pdbx_description
1 polymer ?
#
loop_
_entity_poly.entity_id
_entity_poly.type
_entity_poly.pdbx_seq_one_letter_code
_entity_poly.pdbx_strand_id
1 'polypeptide(L)'
;LWGGLNNYQYAPNPVEWVDPLGLKGTAIRPGDDVTHDIVLVLTQGEYEEAFGHIKDYIEGKIPDKTPRDIFTIDRQGASARRKESLRGIQTCEGKDRDEFPMAMFKEGGEDASVRSINRSDNRGAGSSIGRELANYPDGTRLKIVFQ
;
A
#
# COMPACT_ATOMS: atom_id res chain seq x y z
N LEU A 1 -1.31 -38.12 16.91
CA LEU A 1 -1.34 -38.16 15.42
C LEU A 1 -2.78 -37.93 14.98
N TRP A 2 -2.97 -36.89 14.15
CA TRP A 2 -4.07 -36.68 13.20
C TRP A 2 -5.28 -35.89 13.72
N GLY A 3 -5.07 -34.58 13.90
CA GLY A 3 -6.15 -33.59 13.90
C GLY A 3 -6.67 -33.40 12.48
N GLY A 4 -7.95 -33.67 12.27
CA GLY A 4 -8.62 -33.70 10.98
C GLY A 4 -8.61 -32.35 10.26
N LEU A 5 -8.64 -32.43 8.93
CA LEU A 5 -8.82 -31.31 8.02
C LEU A 5 -10.01 -30.44 8.46
N ASN A 6 -9.72 -29.18 8.74
CA ASN A 6 -10.71 -28.19 9.09
C ASN A 6 -11.47 -27.79 7.80
N ASN A 7 -12.71 -28.28 7.64
CA ASN A 7 -13.56 -28.07 6.47
C ASN A 7 -14.23 -26.68 6.42
N TYR A 8 -13.74 -25.68 7.15
CA TYR A 8 -14.09 -24.28 6.89
C TYR A 8 -13.24 -23.75 5.74
N GLN A 9 -13.39 -24.43 4.60
CA GLN A 9 -12.90 -23.95 3.32
C GLN A 9 -13.68 -22.67 3.03
N TYR A 10 -12.98 -21.54 3.16
CA TYR A 10 -13.44 -20.23 2.73
C TYR A 10 -14.02 -20.40 1.33
N ALA A 11 -15.32 -20.20 1.17
CA ALA A 11 -15.92 -20.20 -0.16
C ALA A 11 -15.30 -19.00 -0.91
N PRO A 12 -14.47 -19.20 -1.93
CA PRO A 12 -14.01 -18.08 -2.72
C PRO A 12 -15.26 -17.43 -3.32
N ASN A 13 -15.40 -16.13 -3.05
CA ASN A 13 -16.55 -15.33 -3.44
C ASN A 13 -16.82 -15.52 -4.95
N PRO A 14 -17.97 -16.07 -5.37
CA PRO A 14 -18.18 -16.50 -6.76
C PRO A 14 -18.41 -15.35 -7.76
N VAL A 15 -18.11 -14.10 -7.35
CA VAL A 15 -18.29 -12.88 -8.15
C VAL A 15 -16.96 -12.16 -8.41
N GLU A 16 -15.82 -12.68 -7.93
CA GLU A 16 -14.52 -12.13 -8.33
C GLU A 16 -14.16 -12.62 -9.73
N TRP A 17 -14.46 -11.77 -10.71
CA TRP A 17 -13.81 -11.83 -12.03
C TRP A 17 -12.30 -11.73 -11.79
N VAL A 18 -11.61 -12.87 -11.92
CA VAL A 18 -10.14 -12.95 -11.92
C VAL A 18 -9.68 -12.16 -13.13
N ASP A 19 -9.05 -11.01 -12.91
CA ASP A 19 -8.49 -10.17 -13.96
C ASP A 19 -7.22 -10.85 -14.53
N PRO A 20 -7.30 -11.56 -15.66
CA PRO A 20 -6.18 -12.34 -16.18
C PRO A 20 -5.12 -11.44 -16.83
N LEU A 21 -5.41 -10.14 -16.97
CA LEU A 21 -4.57 -9.17 -17.67
C LEU A 21 -3.87 -8.18 -16.71
N GLY A 22 -4.21 -8.18 -15.42
CA GLY A 22 -3.58 -7.28 -14.45
C GLY A 22 -3.91 -5.81 -14.66
N LEU A 23 -5.10 -5.48 -15.20
CA LEU A 23 -5.61 -4.11 -15.31
C LEU A 23 -5.85 -3.46 -13.94
N LYS A 24 -5.89 -4.26 -12.87
CA LYS A 24 -5.62 -3.79 -11.52
C LYS A 24 -4.12 -3.54 -11.41
N GLY A 25 -3.69 -2.28 -11.39
CA GLY A 25 -2.28 -1.90 -11.19
C GLY A 25 -1.61 -2.37 -9.89
N THR A 26 -2.24 -3.28 -9.15
CA THR A 26 -1.76 -3.92 -7.93
C THR A 26 -1.99 -5.43 -8.00
N ALA A 27 -1.04 -6.22 -7.49
CA ALA A 27 -1.18 -7.67 -7.34
C ALA A 27 -0.47 -8.14 -6.07
N ILE A 28 -0.94 -9.25 -5.48
CA ILE A 28 -0.30 -9.87 -4.31
C ILE A 28 0.42 -11.15 -4.69
N ARG A 29 1.64 -11.33 -4.17
CA ARG A 29 2.40 -12.58 -4.18
C ARG A 29 2.72 -13.03 -2.74
N PRO A 30 2.94 -14.33 -2.50
CA PRO A 30 3.42 -14.82 -1.21
C PRO A 30 4.76 -14.15 -0.82
N GLY A 31 4.92 -13.85 0.46
CA GLY A 31 6.18 -13.39 1.05
C GLY A 31 7.19 -14.51 1.23
N ASP A 32 8.29 -14.20 1.91
CA ASP A 32 9.31 -15.17 2.29
C ASP A 32 9.07 -15.77 3.69
N ASP A 33 8.03 -15.33 4.39
CA ASP A 33 7.66 -15.67 5.77
C ASP A 33 8.76 -15.40 6.82
N VAL A 34 9.87 -14.77 6.42
CA VAL A 34 10.99 -14.40 7.29
C VAL A 34 10.95 -12.91 7.56
N THR A 35 11.04 -12.13 6.49
CA THR A 35 11.05 -10.67 6.54
C THR A 35 9.65 -10.11 6.31
N HIS A 36 8.84 -10.78 5.48
CA HIS A 36 7.49 -10.35 5.12
C HIS A 36 6.56 -11.52 4.87
N ASP A 37 5.28 -11.26 5.06
CA ASP A 37 4.23 -12.26 4.87
C ASP A 37 3.68 -12.20 3.43
N ILE A 38 3.70 -11.02 2.80
CA ILE A 38 3.25 -10.81 1.41
C ILE A 38 4.15 -9.86 0.62
N VAL A 39 4.04 -9.93 -0.70
CA VAL A 39 4.63 -8.96 -1.63
C VAL A 39 3.52 -8.26 -2.41
N LEU A 40 3.43 -6.93 -2.26
CA LEU A 40 2.56 -6.07 -3.04
C LEU A 40 3.31 -5.60 -4.29
N VAL A 41 2.88 -6.07 -5.45
CA VAL A 41 3.43 -5.71 -6.76
C VAL A 41 2.64 -4.55 -7.32
N LEU A 42 3.31 -3.42 -7.59
CA LEU A 42 2.72 -2.23 -8.20
C LEU A 42 3.12 -2.14 -9.67
N THR A 43 2.15 -1.93 -10.55
CA THR A 43 2.40 -1.71 -11.99
C THR A 43 2.53 -0.23 -12.25
N GLN A 44 3.75 0.27 -12.46
CA GLN A 44 4.03 1.72 -12.46
C GLN A 44 3.18 2.51 -13.48
N GLY A 45 2.81 1.89 -14.60
CA GLY A 45 2.03 2.53 -15.66
C GLY A 45 0.59 2.88 -15.30
N GLU A 46 -0.01 2.28 -14.26
CA GLU A 46 -1.45 2.49 -13.99
C GLU A 46 -1.75 3.73 -13.13
N TYR A 47 -0.84 4.07 -12.22
CA TYR A 47 -0.94 5.27 -11.38
C TYR A 47 0.43 5.94 -11.33
N GLU A 48 0.80 6.62 -12.41
CA GLU A 48 2.15 7.13 -12.65
C GLU A 48 2.63 8.06 -11.52
N GLU A 49 1.77 8.96 -11.03
CA GLU A 49 2.16 9.95 -10.03
C GLU A 49 2.30 9.32 -8.63
N ALA A 50 1.29 8.53 -8.21
CA ALA A 50 1.29 7.86 -6.91
C ALA A 50 2.37 6.78 -6.82
N PHE A 51 2.44 5.86 -7.79
CA PHE A 51 3.45 4.81 -7.77
C PHE A 51 4.84 5.34 -8.05
N GLY A 52 4.97 6.43 -8.83
CA GLY A 52 6.22 7.17 -8.96
C GLY A 52 6.71 7.71 -7.62
N HIS A 53 5.82 8.27 -6.78
CA HIS A 53 6.17 8.74 -5.44
C HIS A 53 6.64 7.60 -4.52
N ILE A 54 5.92 6.47 -4.52
CA ILE A 54 6.31 5.27 -3.77
C ILE A 54 7.68 4.77 -4.24
N LYS A 55 7.91 4.73 -5.55
CA LYS A 55 9.16 4.26 -6.15
C LYS A 55 10.33 5.16 -5.75
N ASP A 56 10.17 6.46 -5.87
CA ASP A 56 11.19 7.43 -5.47
C ASP A 56 11.56 7.29 -3.99
N TYR A 57 10.58 7.03 -3.12
CA TYR A 57 10.82 6.79 -1.70
C TYR A 57 11.64 5.52 -1.46
N ILE A 58 11.22 4.40 -2.07
CA ILE A 58 11.89 3.09 -1.92
C ILE A 58 13.31 3.12 -2.50
N GLU A 59 13.52 3.80 -3.63
CA GLU A 59 14.83 3.94 -4.29
C GLU A 59 15.73 5.00 -3.62
N GLY A 60 15.28 5.66 -2.55
CA GLY A 60 16.07 6.65 -1.82
C GLY A 60 16.31 7.94 -2.60
N LYS A 61 15.42 8.27 -3.54
CA LYS A 61 15.49 9.49 -4.37
C LYS A 61 14.89 10.72 -3.68
N ILE A 62 14.24 10.53 -2.54
CA ILE A 62 13.65 11.62 -1.76
C ILE A 62 14.66 12.05 -0.68
N PRO A 63 15.15 13.31 -0.72
CA PRO A 63 16.06 13.83 0.30
C PRO A 63 15.45 13.73 1.70
N ASP A 64 16.31 13.56 2.70
CA ASP A 64 15.93 13.54 4.13
C ASP A 64 14.94 12.43 4.52
N LYS A 65 14.79 11.40 3.68
CA LYS A 65 13.97 10.20 3.96
C LYS A 65 14.83 8.95 4.02
N THR A 66 14.47 8.04 4.91
CA THR A 66 15.11 6.72 5.02
C THR A 66 14.37 5.72 4.13
N PRO A 67 14.97 5.28 3.01
CA PRO A 67 14.34 4.33 2.11
C PRO A 67 14.09 3.00 2.82
N ARG A 68 12.93 2.41 2.55
CA ARG A 68 12.56 1.05 2.95
C ARG A 68 11.49 0.54 2.01
N ASP A 69 11.46 -0.76 1.77
CA ASP A 69 10.48 -1.46 0.93
C ASP A 69 9.51 -2.34 1.76
N ILE A 70 9.73 -2.40 3.08
CA ILE A 70 8.98 -3.21 4.05
C ILE A 70 8.04 -2.33 4.86
N PHE A 71 6.75 -2.70 4.92
CA PHE A 71 5.73 -1.96 5.67
C PHE A 71 4.82 -2.88 6.46
N THR A 72 4.39 -2.43 7.63
CA THR A 72 3.51 -3.21 8.52
C THR A 72 2.12 -2.59 8.52
N ILE A 73 1.08 -3.39 8.22
CA ILE A 73 -0.30 -2.92 8.27
C ILE A 73 -0.70 -2.61 9.71
N ASP A 74 -1.15 -1.39 9.96
CA ASP A 74 -1.70 -0.95 11.25
C ASP A 74 -2.74 0.14 11.00
N ARG A 75 -4.02 -0.25 10.94
CA ARG A 75 -5.11 0.64 10.57
C ARG A 75 -5.58 1.53 11.72
N GLN A 76 -5.39 1.10 12.96
CA GLN A 76 -5.89 1.84 14.14
C GLN A 76 -5.25 3.22 14.28
N GLY A 77 -3.95 3.34 13.95
CA GLY A 77 -3.20 4.61 14.00
C GLY A 77 -3.39 5.54 12.80
N ALA A 78 -4.15 5.14 11.77
CA ALA A 78 -4.12 5.83 10.48
C ALA A 78 -4.58 7.29 10.52
N SER A 79 -5.59 7.61 11.33
CA SER A 79 -6.07 9.00 11.45
C SER A 79 -5.02 9.92 12.09
N ALA A 80 -4.31 9.43 13.12
CA ALA A 80 -3.26 10.19 13.79
C ALA A 80 -2.06 10.41 12.85
N ARG A 81 -1.58 9.35 12.19
CA ARG A 81 -0.48 9.45 11.22
C ARG A 81 -0.77 10.41 10.08
N ARG A 82 -1.98 10.36 9.52
CA ARG A 82 -2.41 11.29 8.47
C ARG A 82 -2.43 12.75 8.94
N LYS A 83 -2.77 12.99 10.20
CA LYS A 83 -2.72 14.34 10.78
C LYS A 83 -1.28 14.82 10.95
N GLU A 84 -0.38 13.93 11.34
CA GLU A 84 1.04 14.21 11.52
C GLU A 84 1.76 14.49 10.20
N SER A 85 1.62 13.60 9.21
CA SER A 85 2.23 13.73 7.87
C SER A 85 1.78 15.01 7.15
N LEU A 86 0.51 15.38 7.28
CA LEU A 86 -0.08 16.51 6.55
C LEU A 86 -0.03 17.84 7.32
N ARG A 87 0.59 17.87 8.50
CA ARG A 87 0.68 19.07 9.35
C ARG A 87 1.46 20.17 8.66
N GLY A 88 0.82 21.33 8.46
CA GLY A 88 1.47 22.51 7.86
C GLY A 88 1.62 22.47 6.33
N ILE A 89 1.19 21.40 5.66
CA ILE A 89 1.28 21.29 4.20
C ILE A 89 0.03 21.90 3.57
N GLN A 90 0.19 22.92 2.72
CA GLN A 90 -0.94 23.56 2.06
C GLN A 90 -1.63 22.62 1.06
N THR A 91 -2.94 22.78 0.92
CA THR A 91 -3.71 22.10 -0.13
C THR A 91 -3.54 22.81 -1.46
N CYS A 92 -3.41 22.04 -2.54
CA CYS A 92 -3.36 22.56 -3.90
C CYS A 92 -4.69 22.24 -4.62
N GLU A 93 -5.23 23.18 -5.37
CA GLU A 93 -6.43 22.95 -6.18
C GLU A 93 -6.15 21.86 -7.24
N GLY A 94 -7.13 20.99 -7.52
CA GLY A 94 -6.95 19.87 -8.45
C GLY A 94 -5.97 18.76 -8.02
N LYS A 95 -5.33 18.85 -6.84
CA LYS A 95 -4.38 17.84 -6.35
C LYS A 95 -4.72 17.35 -4.94
N ASP A 96 -4.35 16.10 -4.65
CA ASP A 96 -4.37 15.53 -3.31
C ASP A 96 -2.93 15.45 -2.78
N ARG A 97 -2.78 15.55 -1.46
CA ARG A 97 -1.49 15.37 -0.76
C ARG A 97 -1.31 13.88 -0.53
N ASP A 98 -0.55 13.24 -1.39
CA ASP A 98 -0.18 11.83 -1.24
C ASP A 98 0.96 11.70 -0.25
N GLU A 99 0.85 10.71 0.63
CA GLU A 99 1.76 10.49 1.75
C GLU A 99 2.33 9.07 1.69
N PHE A 100 3.66 8.98 1.71
CA PHE A 100 4.35 7.70 1.71
C PHE A 100 5.51 7.70 2.71
N PRO A 101 5.55 6.78 3.70
CA PRO A 101 4.69 5.61 3.84
C PRO A 101 3.23 5.96 4.18
N MET A 102 2.29 5.19 3.62
CA MET A 102 0.85 5.45 3.78
C MET A 102 0.43 5.41 5.26
N ALA A 103 -0.55 6.22 5.65
CA ALA A 103 -1.01 6.26 7.04
C ALA A 103 -1.57 4.93 7.59
N MET A 104 -2.01 4.02 6.71
CA MET A 104 -2.43 2.68 7.13
C MET A 104 -1.26 1.75 7.52
N PHE A 105 -0.02 2.19 7.31
CA PHE A 105 1.17 1.50 7.75
C PHE A 105 1.69 2.06 9.06
N LYS A 106 2.32 1.20 9.87
CA LYS A 106 2.97 1.58 11.12
C LYS A 106 4.08 2.61 10.90
N GLU A 107 4.76 2.52 9.77
CA GLU A 107 5.89 3.37 9.37
C GLU A 107 5.46 4.72 8.76
N GLY A 108 4.16 4.95 8.57
CA GLY A 108 3.64 6.26 8.15
C GLY A 108 3.66 7.29 9.28
N GLY A 109 3.22 8.52 8.99
CA GLY A 109 3.12 9.60 9.98
C GLY A 109 4.19 10.67 9.80
N GLU A 110 4.83 11.10 10.89
CA GLU A 110 5.72 12.27 10.94
C GLU A 110 6.84 12.27 9.89
N ASP A 111 7.45 11.11 9.62
CA ASP A 111 8.53 10.97 8.62
C ASP A 111 8.04 10.62 7.22
N ALA A 112 6.74 10.60 6.95
CA ALA A 112 6.23 10.38 5.60
C ALA A 112 6.70 11.49 4.64
N SER A 113 7.08 11.09 3.43
CA SER A 113 7.19 12.00 2.30
C SER A 113 5.79 12.40 1.85
N VAL A 114 5.61 13.67 1.50
CA VAL A 114 4.32 14.17 0.99
C VAL A 114 4.53 14.85 -0.36
N ARG A 115 3.76 14.42 -1.36
CA ARG A 115 3.79 14.95 -2.73
C ARG A 115 2.39 15.40 -3.13
N SER A 116 2.28 16.57 -3.76
CA SER A 116 1.00 17.01 -4.35
C SER A 116 0.84 16.37 -5.72
N ILE A 117 -0.11 15.44 -5.84
CA ILE A 117 -0.35 14.66 -7.06
C ILE A 117 -1.80 14.76 -7.54
N ASN A 118 -2.07 14.38 -8.78
CA ASN A 118 -3.42 14.38 -9.35
C ASN A 118 -4.41 13.59 -8.48
N ARG A 119 -5.59 14.16 -8.20
CA ARG A 119 -6.60 13.51 -7.32
C ARG A 119 -7.08 12.17 -7.85
N SER A 120 -7.27 12.06 -9.16
CA SER A 120 -7.79 10.84 -9.78
C SER A 120 -6.77 9.70 -9.66
N ASP A 121 -5.51 10.00 -9.96
CA ASP A 121 -4.38 9.07 -9.83
C ASP A 121 -4.24 8.58 -8.37
N ASN A 122 -4.15 9.52 -7.42
CA ASN A 122 -3.99 9.21 -6.00
C ASN A 122 -5.12 8.33 -5.44
N ARG A 123 -6.38 8.71 -5.71
CA ARG A 123 -7.54 7.98 -5.19
C ARG A 123 -7.68 6.62 -5.85
N GLY A 124 -7.32 6.51 -7.12
CA GLY A 124 -7.24 5.24 -7.84
C GLY A 124 -6.21 4.31 -7.19
N ALA A 125 -4.98 4.78 -7.00
CA ALA A 125 -3.91 4.03 -6.35
C ALA A 125 -4.30 3.58 -4.93
N GLY A 126 -4.81 4.51 -4.11
CA GLY A 126 -5.24 4.23 -2.75
C GLY A 126 -6.38 3.23 -2.66
N SER A 127 -7.37 3.30 -3.58
CA SER A 127 -8.46 2.33 -3.66
C SER A 127 -7.96 0.95 -4.10
N SER A 128 -7.05 0.91 -5.07
CA SER A 128 -6.46 -0.33 -5.58
C SER A 128 -5.67 -1.05 -4.48
N ILE A 129 -4.72 -0.35 -3.84
CA ILE A 129 -3.93 -0.89 -2.72
C ILE A 129 -4.83 -1.26 -1.54
N GLY A 130 -5.77 -0.38 -1.17
CA GLY A 130 -6.67 -0.62 -0.04
C GLY A 130 -7.52 -1.87 -0.22
N ARG A 131 -7.99 -2.15 -1.43
CA ARG A 131 -8.73 -3.38 -1.75
C ARG A 131 -7.85 -4.61 -1.66
N GLU A 132 -6.66 -4.60 -2.24
CA GLU A 132 -5.74 -5.75 -2.17
C GLU A 132 -5.36 -6.06 -0.71
N LEU A 133 -5.14 -5.01 0.09
CA LEU A 133 -4.78 -5.17 1.50
C LEU A 133 -5.97 -5.46 2.42
N ALA A 134 -7.22 -5.36 1.96
CA ALA A 134 -8.42 -5.45 2.81
C ALA A 134 -8.54 -6.80 3.54
N ASN A 135 -8.08 -7.88 2.91
CA ASN A 135 -8.15 -9.24 3.47
C ASN A 135 -6.99 -9.58 4.42
N TYR A 136 -6.03 -8.67 4.60
CA TYR A 136 -4.86 -8.90 5.46
C TYR A 136 -5.04 -8.20 6.82
N PRO A 137 -4.89 -8.94 7.93
CA PRO A 137 -5.06 -8.39 9.27
C PRO A 137 -4.00 -7.34 9.58
N ASP A 138 -4.28 -6.50 10.58
CA ASP A 138 -3.25 -5.64 11.17
C ASP A 138 -2.10 -6.53 11.72
N GLY A 139 -0.87 -6.07 11.53
CA GLY A 139 0.36 -6.81 11.84
C GLY A 139 0.99 -7.51 10.63
N THR A 140 0.26 -7.69 9.52
CA THR A 140 0.85 -8.22 8.28
C THR A 140 1.96 -7.32 7.77
N ARG A 141 3.12 -7.90 7.49
CA ARG A 141 4.28 -7.26 6.87
C ARG A 141 4.22 -7.48 5.38
N LEU A 142 4.23 -6.40 4.61
CA LEU A 142 4.27 -6.44 3.15
C LEU A 142 5.56 -5.83 2.62
N LYS A 143 6.10 -6.45 1.57
CA LYS A 143 7.15 -5.87 0.75
C LYS A 143 6.54 -5.24 -0.49
N ILE A 144 6.89 -4.00 -0.80
CA ILE A 144 6.45 -3.35 -2.05
C ILE A 144 7.52 -3.55 -3.12
N VAL A 145 7.09 -4.00 -4.30
CA VAL A 145 7.93 -4.13 -5.49
C VAL A 145 7.22 -3.55 -6.71
N PHE A 146 7.97 -3.20 -7.73
CA PHE A 146 7.43 -2.68 -8.99
C PHE A 146 7.58 -3.70 -10.11
N GLN A 147 6.61 -3.71 -11.03
CA GLN A 147 6.71 -4.39 -12.32
C GLN A 147 6.57 -3.41 -13.48
#